data_AF-A0A412MF67-F1
#
_entry.id   AF-A0A412MF67-F1
#
_cell.length_a   1.000
_cell.length_b   1.000
_cell.length_c   1.000
_cell.angle_alpha   90.00
_cell.angle_beta   90.00
_cell.angle_gamma   90.00
#
_symmetry.space_group_name_H-M   'P 1'
#
loop_
_entity.id
_entity.type
_entity.pdbx_description
1 polymer ?
#
loop_
_entity_poly.entity_id
_entity_poly.type
_entity_poly.pdbx_seq_one_letter_code
_entity_poly.pdbx_strand_id
1 'polypeptide(L)'
;MYTEMSLKEALKYFMKGRKVLVLNEYDDKSISAERIEDCLPKEAKYLVDVPVVPNPEFEQAVQDMVEPDQNENDAEGDEQLPPPDQPEKKLEKETVAAPGKMSREEKSKIIRPLIKKGLKNKEIAERTGIPLGTVNGLSGPIRKELKNPVKAEMIKSGDNSDRHKCRTCQYRHSDAGGCDYCIHTGKERGCDVEVCDKAVAGARLTKK
;
A
#
# COMPACT_ATOMS: atom_id res chain seq x y z
N MET A 1 -0.29 -44.03 -25.77
CA MET A 1 -1.24 -44.65 -24.83
C MET A 1 -1.26 -43.78 -23.58
N TYR A 2 -2.43 -43.32 -23.15
CA TYR A 2 -2.58 -42.61 -21.88
C TYR A 2 -2.94 -43.62 -20.80
N THR A 3 -2.42 -43.42 -19.60
CA THR A 3 -2.68 -44.26 -18.43
C THR A 3 -3.15 -43.35 -17.32
N GLU A 4 -4.22 -43.73 -16.64
CA GLU A 4 -4.73 -43.00 -15.48
C GLU A 4 -3.72 -43.10 -14.34
N MET A 5 -3.41 -41.96 -13.72
CA MET A 5 -2.42 -41.84 -12.65
C MET A 5 -2.88 -40.79 -11.64
N SER A 6 -2.34 -40.87 -10.41
CA SER A 6 -2.59 -39.85 -9.40
C SER A 6 -2.04 -38.49 -9.83
N LEU A 7 -2.63 -37.39 -9.33
CA LEU A 7 -2.16 -36.02 -9.60
C LEU A 7 -0.67 -35.85 -9.31
N LYS A 8 -0.19 -36.41 -8.18
CA LYS A 8 1.22 -36.31 -7.77
C LYS A 8 2.16 -36.99 -8.76
N GLU A 9 1.76 -38.13 -9.33
CA GLU A 9 2.56 -38.85 -10.33
C GLU A 9 2.51 -38.15 -11.67
N ALA A 10 1.33 -37.70 -12.08
CA ALA A 10 1.14 -36.89 -13.29
C ALA A 10 2.03 -35.64 -13.26
N LEU A 11 2.06 -34.90 -12.14
CA LEU A 11 2.93 -33.73 -11.96
C LEU A 11 4.43 -34.08 -12.04
N LYS A 12 4.86 -35.23 -11.49
CA LYS A 12 6.25 -35.69 -11.63
C LYS A 12 6.63 -35.93 -13.10
N TYR A 13 5.73 -36.50 -13.90
CA TYR A 13 5.96 -36.69 -15.33
C TYR A 13 5.93 -35.37 -16.10
N PHE A 14 5.03 -34.47 -15.73
CA PHE A 14 4.97 -33.12 -16.28
C PHE A 14 6.26 -32.33 -16.04
N MET A 15 6.78 -32.34 -14.80
CA MET A 15 8.07 -31.72 -14.45
C MET A 15 9.26 -32.32 -15.20
N LYS A 16 9.15 -33.56 -15.71
CA LYS A 16 10.13 -34.21 -16.58
C LYS A 16 9.92 -33.90 -18.08
N GLY A 17 9.04 -32.96 -18.41
CA GLY A 17 8.75 -32.54 -19.78
C GLY A 17 7.82 -33.47 -20.56
N ARG A 18 7.12 -34.41 -19.88
CA ARG A 18 6.13 -35.26 -20.56
C ARG A 18 4.80 -34.53 -20.71
N LYS A 19 4.12 -34.82 -21.82
CA LYS A 19 2.76 -34.34 -22.06
C LYS A 19 1.79 -35.05 -21.09
N VAL A 20 1.05 -34.27 -20.34
CA VAL A 20 0.07 -34.74 -19.36
C VAL A 20 -1.28 -34.10 -19.67
N LEU A 21 -2.33 -34.92 -19.69
CA LEU A 21 -3.72 -34.49 -19.86
C LEU A 21 -4.46 -34.60 -18.53
N VAL A 22 -5.34 -33.66 -18.29
CA VAL A 22 -6.29 -33.61 -17.17
C VAL A 22 -7.66 -33.94 -17.73
N LEU A 23 -8.30 -34.97 -17.17
CA LEU A 23 -9.67 -35.33 -17.48
C LEU A 23 -10.58 -34.71 -16.42
N ASN A 24 -11.50 -33.85 -16.84
CA ASN A 24 -12.50 -33.25 -15.98
C ASN A 24 -13.88 -33.81 -16.33
N GLU A 25 -14.63 -34.23 -15.33
CA GLU A 25 -16.03 -34.62 -15.45
C GLU A 25 -16.90 -33.49 -14.87
N TYR A 26 -17.87 -33.03 -15.64
CA TYR A 26 -18.79 -31.96 -15.24
C TYR A 26 -20.15 -32.53 -14.76
N ASP A 27 -20.98 -31.69 -14.14
CA ASP A 27 -22.28 -32.08 -13.58
C ASP A 27 -23.25 -32.69 -14.61
N ASP A 28 -23.09 -32.32 -15.88
CA ASP A 28 -23.84 -32.88 -17.01
C ASP A 28 -23.30 -34.22 -17.53
N LYS A 29 -22.30 -34.80 -16.84
CA LYS A 29 -21.55 -36.01 -17.22
C LYS A 29 -20.74 -35.86 -18.50
N SER A 30 -20.56 -34.63 -18.98
CA SER A 30 -19.59 -34.39 -20.05
C SER A 30 -18.18 -34.55 -19.51
N ILE A 31 -17.27 -35.01 -20.37
CA ILE A 31 -15.86 -35.20 -20.04
C ILE A 31 -15.06 -34.28 -20.95
N SER A 32 -14.19 -33.44 -20.38
CA SER A 32 -13.17 -32.71 -21.13
C SER A 32 -11.78 -33.28 -20.84
N ALA A 33 -10.91 -33.20 -21.84
CA ALA A 33 -9.51 -33.54 -21.72
C ALA A 33 -8.67 -32.32 -22.10
N GLU A 34 -8.00 -31.72 -21.13
CA GLU A 34 -7.20 -30.50 -21.30
C GLU A 34 -5.72 -30.78 -20.98
N ARG A 35 -4.79 -29.97 -21.51
CA ARG A 35 -3.38 -30.12 -21.13
C ARG A 35 -3.16 -29.49 -19.77
N ILE A 36 -2.36 -30.14 -18.93
CA ILE A 36 -2.04 -29.60 -17.60
C ILE A 36 -1.39 -28.20 -17.65
N GLU A 37 -0.73 -27.87 -18.76
CA GLU A 37 -0.16 -26.54 -19.02
C GLU A 37 -1.24 -25.44 -19.12
N ASP A 38 -2.40 -25.78 -19.68
CA ASP A 38 -3.50 -24.83 -19.85
C ASP A 38 -4.20 -24.58 -18.50
N CYS A 39 -4.18 -25.57 -17.60
CA CYS A 39 -4.63 -25.42 -16.21
C CYS A 39 -3.62 -24.66 -15.32
N LEU A 40 -2.36 -24.55 -15.75
CA LEU A 40 -1.27 -23.90 -15.02
C LEU A 40 -0.71 -22.70 -15.83
N PRO A 41 -1.43 -21.56 -15.83
CA PRO A 41 -1.05 -20.40 -16.63
C PRO A 41 0.37 -19.91 -16.29
N LYS A 42 1.21 -19.74 -17.32
CA LYS A 42 2.62 -19.33 -17.18
C LYS A 42 2.78 -17.95 -16.55
N GLU A 43 1.78 -17.10 -16.69
CA GLU A 43 1.73 -15.73 -16.16
C GLU A 43 1.33 -15.69 -14.68
N ALA A 44 0.84 -16.80 -14.11
CA ALA A 44 0.48 -16.86 -12.70
C ALA A 44 1.72 -16.88 -11.80
N LYS A 45 1.58 -16.24 -10.64
CA LYS A 45 2.57 -16.30 -9.57
C LYS A 45 2.13 -17.35 -8.56
N TYR A 46 2.93 -18.41 -8.43
CA TYR A 46 2.70 -19.46 -7.46
C TYR A 46 3.43 -19.12 -6.15
N LEU A 47 2.72 -19.10 -5.03
CA LEU A 47 3.29 -18.93 -3.70
C LEU A 47 3.38 -20.31 -3.04
N VAL A 48 4.57 -20.64 -2.54
CA VAL A 48 4.83 -21.87 -1.78
C VAL A 48 5.15 -21.44 -0.36
N ASP A 49 4.49 -22.04 0.62
CA ASP A 49 4.86 -21.90 2.02
C ASP A 49 6.19 -22.63 2.25
N VAL A 50 7.27 -21.87 2.34
CA VAL A 50 8.61 -22.38 2.64
C VAL A 50 8.86 -22.05 4.11
N PRO A 51 9.21 -23.04 4.96
CA PRO A 51 9.49 -22.79 6.36
C PRO A 51 10.61 -21.73 6.48
N VAL A 52 10.43 -20.77 7.38
CA VAL A 52 11.41 -19.74 7.67
C VAL A 52 12.68 -20.42 8.19
N VAL A 53 13.70 -20.49 7.34
CA VAL A 53 15.05 -20.85 7.77
C VAL A 53 15.54 -19.67 8.62
N PRO A 54 15.81 -19.84 9.92
CA PRO A 54 16.35 -18.78 10.75
C PRO A 54 17.63 -18.25 10.10
N ASN A 55 17.69 -16.94 9.84
CA ASN A 55 18.89 -16.32 9.32
C ASN A 55 19.75 -15.85 10.51
N PRO A 56 20.83 -16.56 10.87
CA PRO A 56 21.65 -16.19 12.02
C PRO A 56 22.30 -14.80 11.88
N GLU A 57 22.53 -14.31 10.66
CA GLU A 57 23.06 -12.96 10.43
C GLU A 57 22.06 -11.86 10.83
N PHE A 58 20.76 -12.13 10.74
CA PHE A 58 19.73 -11.17 11.15
C PHE A 58 19.65 -11.04 12.66
N GLU A 59 19.78 -12.14 13.40
CA GLU A 59 19.78 -12.11 14.86
C GLU A 59 20.97 -11.33 15.42
N GLN A 60 22.16 -11.52 14.83
CA GLN A 60 23.37 -10.79 15.22
C GLN A 60 23.21 -9.27 15.00
N ALA A 61 22.67 -8.86 13.86
CA ALA A 61 22.46 -7.44 13.53
C ALA A 61 21.40 -6.77 14.43
N VAL A 62 20.41 -7.53 14.91
CA VAL A 62 19.42 -7.01 15.88
C VAL A 62 20.07 -6.81 17.25
N GLN A 63 21.04 -7.64 17.64
CA GLN A 63 21.75 -7.51 18.90
C GLN A 63 22.70 -6.30 18.93
N ASP A 64 23.39 -6.02 17.83
CA ASP A 64 24.31 -4.88 17.73
C ASP A 64 23.61 -3.50 17.74
N MET A 65 22.31 -3.45 17.42
CA MET A 65 21.52 -2.22 17.51
C MET A 65 20.92 -1.95 18.90
N VAL A 66 21.10 -2.87 19.85
CA VAL A 66 20.67 -2.73 21.24
C VAL A 66 21.89 -2.49 22.13
N GLU A 67 22.65 -1.43 21.85
CA GLU A 67 23.53 -0.85 22.87
C GLU A 67 22.71 0.09 23.77
N PRO A 68 22.85 0.01 25.11
CA PRO A 68 22.23 0.97 26.01
C PRO A 68 23.09 2.24 26.07
N ASP A 69 22.53 3.38 25.69
CA ASP A 69 23.11 4.70 25.96
C ASP A 69 23.29 4.87 27.48
N GLN A 70 24.53 4.73 27.95
CA GLN A 70 24.95 5.15 29.27
C GLN A 70 25.58 6.53 29.16
N ASN A 71 24.86 7.58 29.55
CA ASN A 71 25.47 8.72 30.22
C ASN A 71 24.40 9.58 30.90
N GLU A 72 24.25 9.38 32.20
CA GLU A 72 23.77 10.39 33.12
C GLU A 72 24.96 11.30 33.48
N ASN A 73 24.82 12.63 33.37
CA ASN A 73 25.18 13.63 34.39
C ASN A 73 25.04 15.09 33.87
N ASP A 74 24.20 15.84 34.59
CA ASP A 74 24.39 17.18 35.15
C ASP A 74 24.39 18.51 34.34
N ALA A 75 23.44 19.35 34.78
CA ALA A 75 23.56 20.75 35.21
C ALA A 75 23.41 21.94 34.22
N GLU A 76 22.73 22.96 34.77
CA GLU A 76 22.35 24.26 34.22
C GLU A 76 23.50 25.09 33.62
N GLY A 77 23.19 25.90 32.60
CA GLY A 77 24.10 26.91 32.05
C GLY A 77 23.42 27.76 30.99
N ASP A 78 22.82 28.86 31.44
CA ASP A 78 22.33 29.98 30.63
C ASP A 78 23.53 30.68 29.97
N GLU A 79 23.65 30.64 28.64
CA GLU A 79 24.52 31.58 27.93
C GLU A 79 23.95 31.99 26.56
N GLN A 80 23.62 33.27 26.54
CA GLN A 80 23.02 34.11 25.52
C GLN A 80 23.79 34.12 24.19
N LEU A 81 23.09 33.89 23.08
CA LEU A 81 23.60 34.04 21.71
C LEU A 81 23.61 35.52 21.27
N PRO A 82 24.72 36.08 20.75
CA PRO A 82 24.71 37.35 20.05
C PRO A 82 24.41 37.17 18.53
N PRO A 83 23.81 38.18 17.87
CA PRO A 83 23.32 38.08 16.49
C PRO A 83 24.40 38.44 15.46
N PRO A 84 24.38 37.87 14.24
CA PRO A 84 25.16 38.41 13.13
C PRO A 84 24.26 39.15 12.12
N ASP A 85 24.59 40.43 11.99
CA ASP A 85 24.20 41.38 10.95
C ASP A 85 24.37 40.86 9.52
N GLN A 86 23.49 41.33 8.64
CA GLN A 86 23.69 41.34 7.18
C GLN A 86 24.76 42.38 6.80
N PRO A 87 25.30 42.32 5.58
CA PRO A 87 24.78 43.27 4.61
C PRO A 87 24.56 42.70 3.20
N GLU A 88 23.56 43.31 2.56
CA GLU A 88 23.07 43.10 1.21
C GLU A 88 24.13 43.34 0.12
N LYS A 89 24.06 42.55 -0.95
CA LYS A 89 24.37 43.03 -2.30
C LYS A 89 23.24 42.62 -3.26
N LYS A 90 22.40 43.61 -3.56
CA LYS A 90 21.43 43.59 -4.66
C LYS A 90 22.15 43.59 -6.00
N LEU A 91 21.71 42.74 -6.92
CA LEU A 91 21.57 43.13 -8.32
C LEU A 91 20.35 42.42 -8.92
N GLU A 92 19.41 43.24 -9.38
CA GLU A 92 18.11 42.98 -9.99
C GLU A 92 18.28 42.13 -11.28
N LYS A 93 17.36 41.34 -11.84
CA LYS A 93 15.90 41.41 -12.10
C LYS A 93 15.60 40.05 -12.80
N GLU A 94 14.62 39.24 -12.42
CA GLU A 94 13.30 39.14 -13.07
C GLU A 94 12.46 38.07 -12.33
N THR A 95 11.25 38.46 -11.98
CA THR A 95 10.05 37.70 -11.58
C THR A 95 10.09 36.17 -11.57
N VAL A 96 9.98 35.53 -10.39
CA VAL A 96 8.91 34.58 -9.96
C VAL A 96 8.94 34.46 -8.42
N ALA A 97 7.77 34.42 -7.77
CA ALA A 97 7.59 34.35 -6.32
C ALA A 97 8.41 33.23 -5.62
N ALA A 98 8.99 33.56 -4.47
CA ALA A 98 9.84 32.67 -3.67
C ALA A 98 9.10 31.38 -3.21
N PRO A 99 9.66 30.17 -3.42
CA PRO A 99 8.97 28.89 -3.16
C PRO A 99 8.92 28.45 -1.69
N GLY A 100 9.34 29.31 -0.75
CA GLY A 100 9.37 28.98 0.69
C GLY A 100 8.01 28.89 1.37
N LYS A 101 6.96 29.52 0.82
CA LYS A 101 5.63 29.65 1.47
C LYS A 101 4.50 28.84 0.83
N MET A 102 4.78 27.95 -0.12
CA MET A 102 3.70 27.20 -0.80
C MET A 102 3.22 26.02 0.05
N SER A 103 1.90 25.80 0.07
CA SER A 103 1.25 24.67 0.73
C SER A 103 1.61 23.33 0.08
N ARG A 104 1.33 22.24 0.78
CA ARG A 104 1.56 20.88 0.27
C ARG A 104 0.74 20.59 -1.00
N GLU A 105 -0.50 21.10 -1.08
CA GLU A 105 -1.32 20.94 -2.29
C GLU A 105 -0.74 21.74 -3.47
N GLU A 106 -0.29 22.98 -3.24
CA GLU A 106 0.29 23.82 -4.28
C GLU A 106 1.56 23.19 -4.87
N LYS A 107 2.44 22.69 -4.00
CA LYS A 107 3.63 21.93 -4.40
C LYS A 107 3.26 20.69 -5.22
N SER A 108 2.22 19.95 -4.80
CA SER A 108 1.74 18.77 -5.54
C SER A 108 1.18 19.12 -6.93
N LYS A 109 0.47 20.24 -7.06
CA LYS A 109 -0.06 20.73 -8.35
C LYS A 109 1.06 21.07 -9.34
N ILE A 110 2.21 21.58 -8.85
CA ILE A 110 3.38 21.90 -9.67
C ILE A 110 4.18 20.63 -10.03
N ILE A 111 4.35 19.70 -9.08
CA ILE A 111 5.14 18.47 -9.27
C ILE A 111 4.44 17.49 -10.23
N ARG A 112 3.11 17.33 -10.10
CA ARG A 112 2.31 16.36 -10.87
C ARG A 112 2.50 16.42 -12.40
N PRO A 113 2.40 17.58 -13.08
CA PRO A 113 2.61 17.64 -14.52
C PRO A 113 4.06 17.32 -14.93
N LEU A 114 5.06 17.61 -14.09
CA LEU A 114 6.46 17.27 -14.37
C LEU A 114 6.71 15.77 -14.28
N ILE A 115 6.06 15.08 -13.33
CA ILE A 115 6.08 13.61 -13.26
C ILE A 115 5.41 12.99 -14.49
N LYS A 116 4.27 13.54 -14.95
CA LYS A 116 3.62 13.07 -16.20
C LYS A 116 4.53 13.21 -17.42
N LYS A 117 5.39 14.22 -17.45
CA LYS A 117 6.41 14.44 -18.49
C LYS A 117 7.65 13.53 -18.34
N GLY A 118 7.69 12.66 -17.32
CA GLY A 118 8.74 11.67 -17.14
C GLY A 118 9.99 12.16 -16.41
N LEU A 119 9.98 13.38 -15.84
CA LEU A 119 11.17 13.92 -15.16
C LEU A 119 11.51 13.13 -13.88
N LYS A 120 12.81 13.08 -13.57
CA LYS A 120 13.33 12.50 -12.32
C LYS A 120 13.16 13.50 -11.17
N ASN A 121 13.07 12.99 -9.94
CA ASN A 121 12.80 13.83 -8.77
C ASN A 121 13.88 14.91 -8.54
N LYS A 122 15.15 14.63 -8.88
CA LYS A 122 16.25 15.62 -8.82
C LYS A 122 16.01 16.78 -9.78
N GLU A 123 15.71 16.48 -11.05
CA GLU A 123 15.39 17.48 -12.09
C GLU A 123 14.14 18.30 -11.72
N ILE A 124 13.14 17.67 -11.09
CA ILE A 124 11.96 18.37 -10.60
C ILE A 124 12.32 19.35 -9.48
N ALA A 125 13.16 18.94 -8.52
CA ALA A 125 13.59 19.80 -7.43
C ALA A 125 14.37 21.02 -7.95
N GLU A 126 15.32 20.79 -8.85
CA GLU A 126 16.11 21.85 -9.50
C GLU A 126 15.22 22.82 -10.29
N ARG A 127 14.26 22.30 -11.08
CA ARG A 127 13.40 23.12 -11.94
C ARG A 127 12.35 23.91 -11.17
N THR A 128 11.91 23.41 -10.02
CA THR A 128 10.81 24.02 -9.24
C THR A 128 11.29 24.79 -8.02
N GLY A 129 12.56 24.64 -7.62
CA GLY A 129 13.08 25.16 -6.36
C GLY A 129 12.45 24.49 -5.11
N ILE A 130 11.68 23.42 -5.27
CA ILE A 130 11.09 22.67 -4.15
C ILE A 130 12.18 21.74 -3.58
N PRO A 131 12.37 21.70 -2.25
CA PRO A 131 13.37 20.84 -1.63
C PRO A 131 13.22 19.38 -2.05
N LEU A 132 14.35 18.72 -2.38
CA LEU A 132 14.35 17.34 -2.88
C LEU A 132 13.60 16.36 -1.96
N GLY A 133 13.74 16.51 -0.64
CA GLY A 133 12.98 15.71 0.34
C GLY A 133 11.46 15.87 0.19
N THR A 134 11.00 17.10 -0.07
CA THR A 134 9.57 17.36 -0.32
C THR A 134 9.13 16.76 -1.65
N VAL A 135 9.94 16.90 -2.70
CA VAL A 135 9.66 16.26 -4.00
C VAL A 135 9.56 14.74 -3.84
N ASN A 136 10.48 14.11 -3.12
CA ASN A 136 10.44 12.67 -2.87
C ASN A 136 9.16 12.23 -2.14
N GLY A 137 8.79 12.94 -1.07
CA GLY A 137 7.58 12.64 -0.30
C GLY A 137 6.28 12.79 -1.10
N LEU A 138 6.22 13.72 -2.06
CA LEU A 138 5.03 13.95 -2.90
C LEU A 138 5.01 13.07 -4.15
N SER A 139 6.18 12.76 -4.72
CA SER A 139 6.29 11.99 -5.97
C SER A 139 5.76 10.58 -5.86
N GLY A 140 5.94 9.90 -4.71
CA GLY A 140 5.47 8.53 -4.51
C GLY A 140 3.95 8.39 -4.64
N PRO A 141 3.16 9.12 -3.83
CA PRO A 141 1.70 9.16 -3.94
C PRO A 141 1.21 9.57 -5.33
N ILE A 142 1.81 10.62 -5.91
CA ILE A 142 1.42 11.10 -7.25
C ILE A 142 1.66 10.02 -8.31
N ARG A 143 2.80 9.32 -8.29
CA ARG A 143 3.08 8.24 -9.25
C ARG A 143 2.10 7.06 -9.09
N LYS A 144 1.72 6.70 -7.86
CA LYS A 144 0.71 5.66 -7.61
C LYS A 144 -0.65 6.05 -8.18
N GLU A 145 -1.07 7.29 -7.95
CA GLU A 145 -2.34 7.82 -8.47
C GLU A 145 -2.35 7.93 -9.99
N LEU A 146 -1.24 8.36 -10.61
CA LEU A 146 -1.11 8.41 -12.06
C LEU A 146 -1.10 7.02 -12.72
N LYS A 147 -0.56 6.00 -12.03
CA LYS A 147 -0.48 4.63 -12.55
C LYS A 147 -1.84 3.90 -12.49
N ASN A 148 -2.64 4.17 -11.46
CA ASN A 148 -3.99 3.60 -11.34
C ASN A 148 -4.95 4.60 -10.65
N PRO A 149 -5.63 5.45 -11.44
CA PRO A 149 -6.48 6.50 -10.89
C PRO A 149 -7.72 5.93 -10.17
N VAL A 150 -8.30 4.84 -10.67
CA VAL A 150 -9.48 4.19 -10.07
C VAL A 150 -9.15 3.66 -8.67
N LYS A 151 -8.03 2.95 -8.52
CA LYS A 151 -7.59 2.43 -7.22
C LYS A 151 -7.24 3.57 -6.24
N ALA A 152 -6.66 4.66 -6.73
CA ALA A 152 -6.34 5.80 -5.88
C ALA A 152 -7.59 6.54 -5.37
N GLU A 153 -8.63 6.67 -6.21
CA GLU A 153 -9.94 7.19 -5.78
C GLU A 153 -10.61 6.24 -4.78
N MET A 154 -10.54 4.92 -4.97
CA MET A 154 -11.04 3.93 -4.00
C MET A 154 -10.32 4.00 -2.64
N ILE A 155 -8.99 4.19 -2.65
CA ILE A 155 -8.22 4.38 -1.40
C ILE A 155 -8.60 5.69 -0.73
N LYS A 156 -8.80 6.78 -1.49
CA LYS A 156 -9.27 8.07 -0.95
C LYS A 156 -10.69 8.00 -0.39
N SER A 157 -11.59 7.22 -0.99
CA SER A 157 -12.93 6.95 -0.43
C SER A 157 -12.90 6.02 0.79
N GLY A 158 -11.72 5.49 1.10
CA GLY A 158 -11.40 4.71 2.28
C GLY A 158 -11.67 3.23 2.04
N ASP A 159 -10.64 2.60 1.52
CA ASP A 159 -10.43 1.16 1.60
C ASP A 159 -10.72 0.69 3.04
N ASN A 160 -11.67 -0.22 3.20
CA ASN A 160 -12.07 -0.82 4.46
C ASN A 160 -11.83 -2.34 4.44
N SER A 161 -10.84 -2.81 3.67
CA SER A 161 -10.49 -4.22 3.57
C SER A 161 -10.09 -4.86 4.89
N ASP A 162 -9.41 -4.10 5.75
CA ASP A 162 -9.07 -4.53 7.11
C ASP A 162 -10.22 -4.38 8.12
N ARG A 163 -11.39 -3.96 7.63
CA ARG A 163 -12.62 -3.68 8.37
C ARG A 163 -12.46 -2.62 9.46
N HIS A 164 -11.46 -1.75 9.39
CA HIS A 164 -11.19 -0.76 10.43
C HIS A 164 -12.40 0.16 10.67
N LYS A 165 -13.12 0.57 9.62
CA LYS A 165 -14.31 1.45 9.71
C LYS A 165 -15.47 0.70 10.35
N CYS A 166 -15.61 -0.59 10.05
CA CYS A 166 -16.67 -1.42 10.63
C CYS A 166 -16.46 -1.65 12.14
N ARG A 167 -15.21 -1.72 12.63
CA ARG A 167 -14.91 -1.90 14.06
C ARG A 167 -15.29 -0.69 14.90
N THR A 168 -15.23 0.53 14.34
CA THR A 168 -15.59 1.77 15.03
C THR A 168 -17.00 2.27 14.67
N CYS A 169 -17.71 1.56 13.79
CA CYS A 169 -19.03 1.94 13.32
C CYS A 169 -20.09 1.78 14.41
N GLN A 170 -21.06 2.68 14.47
CA GLN A 170 -22.22 2.59 15.37
C GLN A 170 -23.14 1.40 15.04
N TYR A 171 -23.15 0.96 13.78
CA TYR A 171 -23.90 -0.22 13.31
C TYR A 171 -23.10 -1.52 13.42
N ARG A 172 -21.98 -1.55 14.15
CA ARG A 172 -21.24 -2.80 14.37
C ARG A 172 -22.08 -3.77 15.20
N HIS A 173 -22.03 -5.06 14.87
CA HIS A 173 -22.64 -6.09 15.70
C HIS A 173 -21.91 -6.18 17.05
N SER A 174 -22.52 -6.83 18.04
CA SER A 174 -21.84 -7.18 19.30
C SER A 174 -20.62 -8.08 19.09
N ASP A 175 -20.60 -8.79 17.97
CA ASP A 175 -19.61 -9.82 17.67
C ASP A 175 -18.69 -9.26 16.59
N ALA A 176 -17.41 -9.65 16.62
CA ALA A 176 -16.33 -9.00 15.87
C ALA A 176 -16.47 -8.99 14.32
N GLY A 177 -17.50 -9.62 13.76
CA GLY A 177 -17.69 -9.81 12.32
C GLY A 177 -18.98 -9.26 11.70
N GLY A 178 -19.97 -8.83 12.48
CA GLY A 178 -21.32 -8.52 11.99
C GLY A 178 -21.63 -7.04 11.76
N CYS A 179 -22.76 -6.75 11.09
CA CYS A 179 -23.27 -5.40 10.87
C CYS A 179 -24.80 -5.33 11.08
N ASP A 180 -25.22 -4.48 12.01
CA ASP A 180 -26.62 -4.27 12.43
C ASP A 180 -27.34 -3.16 11.64
N TYR A 181 -26.77 -2.74 10.50
CA TYR A 181 -27.33 -1.63 9.71
C TYR A 181 -28.80 -1.87 9.32
N CYS A 182 -29.14 -3.08 8.87
CA CYS A 182 -30.50 -3.43 8.49
C CYS A 182 -31.47 -3.41 9.67
N ILE A 183 -31.00 -3.86 10.84
CA ILE A 183 -31.79 -3.88 12.08
C ILE A 183 -32.13 -2.46 12.52
N HIS A 184 -31.20 -1.52 12.41
CA HIS A 184 -31.40 -0.14 12.87
C HIS A 184 -32.08 0.77 11.84
N THR A 185 -31.94 0.51 10.55
CA THR A 185 -32.44 1.41 9.50
C THR A 185 -33.63 0.85 8.72
N GLY A 186 -33.94 -0.44 8.87
CA GLY A 186 -34.96 -1.14 8.09
C GLY A 186 -34.61 -1.26 6.60
N LYS A 187 -33.37 -0.93 6.20
CA LYS A 187 -32.90 -0.95 4.82
C LYS A 187 -31.77 -1.96 4.67
N GLU A 188 -31.73 -2.63 3.53
CA GLU A 188 -30.56 -3.44 3.18
C GLU A 188 -29.31 -2.55 3.09
N ARG A 189 -28.17 -3.12 3.50
CA ARG A 189 -26.88 -2.41 3.51
C ARG A 189 -26.42 -2.04 2.10
N GLY A 190 -26.55 -2.98 1.15
CA GLY A 190 -26.29 -2.74 -0.27
C GLY A 190 -24.85 -2.37 -0.65
N CYS A 191 -23.87 -2.58 0.24
CA CYS A 191 -22.46 -2.31 -0.04
C CYS A 191 -21.56 -3.42 0.51
N ASP A 192 -20.49 -3.71 -0.24
CA ASP A 192 -19.44 -4.62 0.20
C ASP A 192 -18.69 -4.06 1.42
N VAL A 193 -18.06 -4.95 2.18
CA VAL A 193 -17.33 -4.55 3.39
C VAL A 193 -16.15 -3.64 3.06
N GLU A 194 -15.41 -3.97 2.01
CA GLU A 194 -14.20 -3.28 1.55
C GLU A 194 -14.46 -1.83 1.13
N VAL A 195 -15.68 -1.53 0.67
CA VAL A 195 -16.09 -0.20 0.17
C VAL A 195 -17.33 0.32 0.90
N CYS A 196 -17.43 -0.01 2.19
CA CYS A 196 -18.58 0.35 3.02
C CYS A 196 -18.81 1.88 3.05
N ASP A 197 -19.92 2.31 2.46
CA ASP A 197 -20.37 3.71 2.45
C ASP A 197 -21.35 4.02 3.61
N LYS A 198 -21.79 2.99 4.36
CA LYS A 198 -22.73 3.13 5.49
C LYS A 198 -22.03 3.29 6.85
N ALA A 199 -20.70 3.22 6.90
CA ALA A 199 -19.96 3.28 8.15
C ALA A 199 -20.05 4.67 8.78
N VAL A 200 -20.55 4.74 10.01
CA VAL A 200 -20.64 5.98 10.80
C VAL A 200 -19.93 5.73 12.13
N ALA A 201 -18.85 6.45 12.39
CA ALA A 201 -18.08 6.29 13.62
C ALA A 201 -18.91 6.66 14.86
N GLY A 202 -18.90 5.81 15.90
CA GLY A 202 -19.64 6.12 17.13
C GLY A 202 -19.80 4.93 18.09
N ALA A 203 -20.48 5.20 19.21
CA ALA A 203 -20.91 4.15 20.13
C ALA A 203 -21.85 3.16 19.43
N ARG A 204 -21.79 1.88 19.80
CA ARG A 204 -22.64 0.85 19.21
C ARG A 204 -24.10 1.17 19.54
N LEU A 205 -24.96 1.22 18.53
CA LEU A 205 -26.40 1.31 18.74
C LEU A 205 -26.89 0.01 19.38
N THR A 206 -27.72 0.15 20.41
CA THR A 206 -28.46 -0.97 20.98
C THR A 206 -29.90 -0.88 20.48
N LYS A 207 -30.57 -2.02 20.31
CA LYS A 207 -31.98 -2.04 19.92
C LYS A 207 -32.78 -1.18 20.92
N LYS A 208 -33.66 -0.32 20.42
CA LYS A 208 -34.71 0.31 21.23
C LYS A 208 -35.84 -0.69 21.46
#